data_AF-A0A8D8VQ82-F1
#
_entry.id   AF-A0A8D8VQ82-F1
#
_cell.length_a   1.000
_cell.length_b   1.000
_cell.length_c   1.000
_cell.angle_alpha   90.00
_cell.angle_beta   90.00
_cell.angle_gamma   90.00
#
_symmetry.space_group_name_H-M   'P 1'
#
loop_
_entity.id
_entity.type
_entity.pdbx_description
1 polymer ?
#
loop_
_entity_poly.entity_id
_entity_poly.type
_entity_poly.pdbx_seq_one_letter_code
_entity_poly.pdbx_strand_id
1 'polypeptide(L)'
;MYQLTQDLDLVQSEVTGPHYDSTDCAADMFCPKDAVKRLTNNHNKVLVIDYAHNMTLVICGSLYQGSCTVRSPQNISVVVRTSSNPKPVAANNGEASTV
;
A
#
# COMPACT_ATOMS: atom_id res chain seq x y z
N MET A 1 -3.24 4.26 8.03
CA MET A 1 -4.13 3.09 7.92
C MET A 1 -4.60 2.72 9.31
N TYR A 2 -5.86 2.32 9.47
CA TYR A 2 -6.48 2.13 10.79
C TYR A 2 -7.28 0.83 10.85
N GLN A 3 -7.22 0.16 11.98
CA GLN A 3 -8.08 -0.95 12.37
C GLN A 3 -8.88 -0.51 13.58
N LEU A 4 -10.20 -0.69 13.51
CA LEU A 4 -11.12 -0.25 14.54
C LEU A 4 -11.98 -1.42 15.04
N THR A 5 -12.52 -1.28 16.24
CA THR A 5 -13.61 -2.13 16.73
C THR A 5 -14.91 -1.80 16.00
N GLN A 6 -15.97 -2.57 16.26
CA GLN A 6 -17.32 -2.27 15.76
C GLN A 6 -17.86 -0.94 16.29
N ASP A 7 -17.45 -0.55 17.51
CA ASP A 7 -17.83 0.71 18.15
C ASP A 7 -16.93 1.89 17.73
N LEU A 8 -16.09 1.69 16.69
CA LEU A 8 -15.14 2.67 16.16
C LEU A 8 -13.99 3.04 17.11
N ASP A 9 -13.70 2.20 18.11
CA ASP A 9 -12.50 2.37 18.93
C ASP A 9 -11.26 1.96 18.14
N LEU A 10 -10.20 2.76 18.25
CA LEU A 10 -8.93 2.47 17.57
C LEU A 10 -8.27 1.23 18.19
N VAL A 11 -8.05 0.20 17.38
CA VAL A 11 -7.31 -1.02 17.77
C VAL A 11 -5.83 -0.89 17.37
N GLN A 12 -5.57 -0.48 16.13
CA GLN A 12 -4.22 -0.37 15.59
C GLN A 12 -4.15 0.75 14.54
N SER A 13 -3.01 1.41 14.45
CA SER A 13 -2.71 2.41 13.41
C SER A 13 -1.35 2.16 12.78
N GLU A 14 -1.29 2.27 11.46
CA GLU A 14 -0.08 2.04 10.68
C GLU A 14 0.21 3.23 9.78
N VAL A 15 1.45 3.71 9.81
CA VAL A 15 1.95 4.79 8.96
C VAL A 15 2.36 4.20 7.61
N THR A 16 1.71 4.65 6.54
CA THR A 16 1.95 4.16 5.16
C THR A 16 2.71 5.17 4.29
N GLY A 17 3.05 6.33 4.83
CA GLY A 17 3.75 7.41 4.17
C GLY A 17 3.74 8.70 5.00
N PRO A 18 4.33 9.78 4.48
CA PRO A 18 4.92 9.87 3.14
C PRO A 18 6.28 9.16 3.03
N HIS A 19 6.69 8.84 1.80
CA HIS A 19 8.02 8.30 1.51
C HIS A 19 8.62 8.97 0.26
N TYR A 20 9.94 8.84 0.09
CA TYR A 20 10.62 9.33 -1.10
C TYR A 20 10.31 8.43 -2.30
N ASP A 21 9.58 8.97 -3.26
CA ASP A 21 9.15 8.25 -4.45
C ASP A 21 9.21 9.17 -5.69
N SER A 22 9.19 8.57 -6.87
CA SER A 22 9.03 9.25 -8.16
C SER A 22 8.28 8.35 -9.13
N THR A 23 7.46 8.95 -9.97
CA THR A 23 6.79 8.23 -11.07
C THR A 23 7.77 7.63 -12.07
N ASP A 24 9.00 8.15 -12.14
CA ASP A 24 10.07 7.67 -13.03
C ASP A 24 10.78 6.41 -12.48
N CYS A 25 10.53 6.05 -11.22
CA CYS A 25 11.07 4.85 -10.58
C CYS A 25 10.19 3.63 -10.83
N ALA A 26 10.77 2.44 -10.87
CA ALA A 26 10.03 1.19 -10.88
C ALA A 26 9.47 0.82 -9.49
N ALA A 27 8.53 -0.13 -9.45
CA ALA A 27 7.85 -0.57 -8.23
C ALA A 27 8.81 -1.16 -7.18
N ASP A 28 9.93 -1.72 -7.61
CA ASP A 28 11.01 -2.28 -6.79
C ASP A 28 11.98 -1.21 -6.28
N MET A 29 11.63 0.07 -6.43
CA MET A 29 12.40 1.25 -6.06
C MET A 29 13.68 1.47 -6.88
N PHE A 30 13.88 0.70 -7.95
CA PHE A 30 14.92 0.98 -8.92
C PHE A 30 14.58 2.26 -9.69
N CYS A 31 15.55 3.17 -9.82
CA CYS A 31 15.34 4.45 -10.50
C CYS A 31 16.47 4.75 -11.49
N PRO A 32 16.15 5.37 -12.63
CA PRO A 32 17.14 6.03 -13.48
C PRO A 32 18.00 7.03 -12.69
N LYS A 33 19.22 7.29 -13.15
CA LYS A 33 20.18 8.18 -12.45
C LYS A 33 19.69 9.62 -12.31
N ASP A 34 18.85 10.03 -13.26
CA ASP A 34 18.26 11.35 -13.44
C ASP A 34 16.89 11.50 -12.76
N ALA A 35 16.34 10.41 -12.20
CA ALA A 35 15.07 10.45 -11.48
C ALA A 35 15.21 11.21 -10.15
N VAL A 36 14.34 12.21 -9.96
CA VAL A 36 14.31 13.01 -8.72
C VAL A 36 13.19 12.49 -7.82
N LYS A 37 13.55 11.84 -6.72
CA LYS A 37 12.58 11.42 -5.69
C LYS A 37 12.13 12.62 -4.86
N ARG A 38 10.85 12.64 -4.49
CA ARG A 38 10.26 13.63 -3.58
C ARG A 38 9.45 12.94 -2.51
N LEU A 39 9.34 13.60 -1.36
CA LEU A 39 8.48 13.13 -0.28
C LEU A 39 7.02 13.18 -0.77
N THR A 40 6.44 12.00 -0.98
CA THR A 40 5.15 11.82 -1.64
C THR A 40 4.18 11.12 -0.70
N ASN A 41 2.94 11.61 -0.65
CA ASN A 41 1.90 11.02 0.17
C ASN A 41 1.45 9.67 -0.41
N ASN A 42 1.11 8.74 0.47
CA ASN A 42 0.55 7.45 0.07
C ASN A 42 -0.97 7.47 0.19
N HIS A 43 -1.65 7.52 -0.95
CA HIS A 43 -3.10 7.43 -1.01
C HIS A 43 -3.51 5.96 -1.09
N ASN A 44 -4.40 5.52 -0.20
CA ASN A 44 -4.96 4.17 -0.31
C ASN A 44 -5.81 4.07 -1.58
N LYS A 45 -5.56 3.05 -2.40
CA LYS A 45 -6.24 2.80 -3.68
C LYS A 45 -7.07 1.53 -3.67
N VAL A 46 -6.64 0.53 -2.89
CA VAL A 46 -7.34 -0.74 -2.72
C VAL A 46 -7.29 -1.13 -1.25
N LEU A 47 -8.42 -1.58 -0.72
CA LEU A 47 -8.55 -2.13 0.63
C LEU A 47 -9.60 -3.24 0.60
N VAL A 48 -9.16 -4.49 0.51
CA VAL A 48 -10.04 -5.65 0.31
C VAL A 48 -9.65 -6.78 1.27
N ILE A 49 -10.65 -7.45 1.83
CA ILE A 49 -10.45 -8.68 2.61
C ILE A 49 -10.70 -9.87 1.71
N ASP A 50 -9.71 -10.76 1.58
CA ASP A 50 -9.85 -12.07 0.94
C ASP A 50 -10.32 -13.08 1.97
N TYR A 51 -11.61 -13.41 1.96
CA TYR A 51 -12.21 -14.41 2.83
C TYR A 51 -11.97 -15.85 2.37
N ALA A 52 -11.67 -16.06 1.08
CA ALA A 52 -11.56 -17.38 0.49
C ALA A 52 -10.19 -18.03 0.75
N HIS A 53 -9.13 -17.23 0.79
CA HIS A 53 -7.76 -17.72 0.95
C HIS A 53 -7.08 -17.13 2.18
N ASN A 54 -7.16 -17.86 3.30
CA ASN A 54 -6.46 -17.59 4.55
C ASN A 54 -6.85 -16.28 5.28
N MET A 55 -8.00 -15.69 4.95
CA MET A 55 -8.53 -14.48 5.61
C MET A 55 -7.46 -13.38 5.69
N THR A 56 -7.12 -12.78 4.55
CA THR A 56 -6.04 -11.79 4.44
C THR A 56 -6.55 -10.41 4.04
N LEU A 57 -5.82 -9.37 4.41
CA LEU A 57 -6.10 -7.98 4.03
C LEU A 57 -5.15 -7.57 2.91
N VAL A 58 -5.69 -7.29 1.73
CA VAL A 58 -4.95 -6.79 0.56
C VAL A 58 -5.06 -5.28 0.50
N ILE A 59 -3.92 -4.60 0.42
CA ILE A 59 -3.84 -3.14 0.49
C ILE A 59 -2.89 -2.64 -0.58
N CYS A 60 -3.37 -1.75 -1.44
CA CYS A 60 -2.54 -1.09 -2.46
C CYS A 60 -2.56 0.42 -2.23
N GLY A 61 -1.39 1.02 -2.29
CA GLY A 61 -1.19 2.46 -2.16
C GLY A 61 -0.87 3.11 -3.50
N SER A 62 -0.78 4.44 -3.56
CA SER A 62 -0.31 5.16 -4.76
C SER A 62 1.21 5.12 -4.91
N LEU A 63 1.95 4.94 -3.82
CA LEU A 63 3.40 4.85 -3.85
C LEU A 63 3.90 3.59 -4.57
N TYR A 64 5.15 3.65 -5.04
CA TYR A 64 5.88 2.53 -5.60
C TYR A 64 5.11 1.88 -6.75
N GLN A 65 4.66 2.72 -7.68
CA GLN A 65 3.93 2.34 -8.88
C GLN A 65 2.62 1.59 -8.60
N GLY A 66 1.94 1.88 -7.48
CA GLY A 66 0.65 1.25 -7.21
C GLY A 66 0.75 -0.17 -6.66
N SER A 67 1.86 -0.50 -5.98
CA SER A 67 2.10 -1.85 -5.49
C SER A 67 1.26 -2.18 -4.24
N CYS A 68 1.06 -3.49 -4.02
CA CYS A 68 0.23 -3.99 -2.94
C CYS A 68 1.02 -4.77 -1.89
N THR A 69 0.52 -4.73 -0.66
CA THR A 69 0.97 -5.55 0.46
C THR A 69 -0.18 -6.40 0.98
N VAL A 70 0.14 -7.58 1.50
CA VAL A 70 -0.83 -8.47 2.15
C VAL A 70 -0.54 -8.48 3.64
N ARG A 71 -1.56 -8.22 4.44
CA ARG A 71 -1.46 -8.09 5.90
C ARG A 71 -2.47 -9.00 6.60
N SER A 72 -2.26 -9.24 7.89
CA SER A 72 -3.25 -9.92 8.73
C SER A 72 -4.42 -8.95 9.01
N PRO A 73 -5.68 -9.38 8.84
CA PRO A 73 -6.83 -8.59 9.25
C PRO A 73 -7.04 -8.58 10.78
N GLN A 74 -6.47 -9.54 11.51
CA GLN A 74 -6.53 -9.57 12.98
C GLN A 74 -5.56 -8.55 13.60
N ASN A 75 -4.40 -8.34 12.97
CA ASN A 75 -3.45 -7.31 13.37
C ASN A 75 -2.82 -6.68 12.13
N ILE A 76 -3.30 -5.49 11.76
CA ILE A 76 -2.86 -4.81 10.54
C ILE A 76 -1.38 -4.36 10.56
N SER A 77 -0.67 -4.49 11.67
CA SER A 77 0.80 -4.26 11.71
C SER A 77 1.59 -5.43 11.13
N VAL A 78 1.00 -6.62 11.10
CA VAL A 78 1.66 -7.84 10.61
C VAL A 78 1.55 -7.93 9.09
N VAL A 79 2.69 -7.78 8.42
CA VAL A 79 2.81 -7.99 6.98
C VAL A 79 3.01 -9.48 6.71
N VAL A 80 2.02 -10.11 6.07
CA VAL A 80 2.02 -11.54 5.73
C VAL A 80 2.83 -11.78 4.46
N ARG A 81 2.69 -10.88 3.47
CA ARG A 81 3.42 -10.99 2.22
C ARG A 81 3.72 -9.61 1.63
N THR A 82 5.00 -9.42 1.35
CA THR A 82 5.50 -8.36 0.47
C THR A 82 6.18 -9.05 -0.71
N SER A 83 5.89 -8.62 -1.94
CA SER A 83 6.52 -9.23 -3.10
C SER A 83 7.97 -8.78 -3.20
N SER A 84 8.90 -9.73 -3.36
CA SER A 84 10.30 -9.41 -3.74
C SER A 84 10.39 -8.76 -5.12
N ASN A 85 9.37 -8.96 -5.96
CA ASN A 85 9.17 -8.31 -7.24
C ASN A 85 7.79 -7.62 -7.25
N PRO A 86 7.65 -6.44 -6.63
CA PRO A 86 6.38 -5.73 -6.55
C PRO A 86 5.81 -5.47 -7.94
N LYS A 87 4.51 -5.71 -8.10
CA LYS A 87 3.79 -5.49 -9.35
C LYS A 87 3.00 -4.19 -9.25
N PRO A 88 2.95 -3.37 -10.31
CA PRO A 88 2.04 -2.25 -10.38
C PRO A 88 0.62 -2.78 -10.57
N VAL A 89 -0.25 -2.58 -9.58
CA VAL A 89 -1.62 -3.12 -9.59
C VAL A 89 -2.65 -1.99 -9.59
N ALA A 90 -2.44 -0.97 -8.77
CA ALA A 90 -3.34 0.18 -8.65
C ALA A 90 -2.80 1.42 -9.38
N ALA A 91 -3.66 2.43 -9.57
CA ALA A 91 -3.21 3.73 -10.06
C ALA A 91 -2.22 4.39 -9.06
N ASN A 92 -1.05 4.79 -9.53
CA ASN A 92 0.00 5.45 -8.74
C ASN A 92 -0.20 6.97 -8.55
N ASN A 93 -1.36 7.49 -8.97
CA ASN A 93 -1.77 8.89 -8.79
C ASN A 93 -2.78 8.98 -7.64
N GLY A 94 -2.68 10.02 -6.80
CA GLY A 94 -3.63 10.25 -5.70
C GLY A 94 -5.09 10.39 -6.14
N GLU A 95 -5.35 10.99 -7.31
CA GLU A 95 -6.70 11.36 -7.78
C GLU A 95 -7.36 10.32 -8.69
N ALA A 96 -6.57 9.55 -9.46
CA ALA A 96 -7.10 8.57 -10.39
C ALA A 96 -7.74 7.37 -9.67
N SER A 97 -8.94 6.94 -10.06
CA SER A 97 -9.62 5.81 -9.42
C SER A 97 -8.98 4.45 -9.74
N THR A 98 -9.13 3.50 -8.83
CA THR A 98 -8.87 2.06 -9.04
C THR A 98 -10.11 1.32 -8.53
N VAL A 99 -10.62 0.34 -9.30
CA VAL A 99 -11.76 -0.52 -8.94
C VAL A 99 -11.44 -1.98 -9.16
#